data_AF-A0A2V9VPM4-F1
#
_entry.id   AF-A0A2V9VPM4-F1
#
_cell.length_a   1.000
_cell.length_b   1.000
_cell.length_c   1.000
_cell.angle_alpha   90.00
_cell.angle_beta   90.00
_cell.angle_gamma   90.00
#
_symmetry.space_group_name_H-M   'P 1'
#
loop_
_entity.id
_entity.type
_entity.pdbx_description
1 polymer ?
#
loop_
_entity_poly.entity_id
_entity_poly.type
_entity_poly.pdbx_seq_one_letter_code
_entity_poly.pdbx_strand_id
1 'polypeptide(L)'
;MFERYTEKARRVILFARYEAAQFGRELIETEHLVLGLLREDKALARRFLQGNTIETLRPEIEQQTTLRGKVSTSIDLPLSDESKRVLAYSAEEAERLNHNHIGTEHLLLGVLREEKCFGARLLNARGVTLEKTPGPSTAFSLRLTSLRMTNC
;
A
#
# COMPACT_ATOMS: atom_id res chain seq x y z
N MET A 1 6.08 -18.72 3.13
CA MET A 1 6.22 -17.42 2.40
C MET A 1 6.04 -16.21 3.32
N PHE A 2 4.97 -16.13 4.12
CA PHE A 2 4.70 -14.97 4.99
C PHE A 2 5.14 -15.14 6.46
N GLU A 3 6.06 -16.06 6.76
CA GLU A 3 6.48 -16.37 8.15
C GLU A 3 7.06 -15.16 8.91
N ARG A 4 7.78 -14.28 8.22
CA ARG A 4 8.33 -13.03 8.80
C ARG A 4 7.30 -11.90 8.94
N TYR A 5 6.11 -12.04 8.36
CA TYR A 5 5.08 -11.00 8.39
C TYR A 5 4.34 -11.03 9.72
N THR A 6 4.02 -9.85 10.27
CA THR A 6 3.15 -9.76 11.44
C THR A 6 1.72 -10.17 11.09
N GLU A 7 0.91 -10.50 12.09
CA GLU A 7 -0.51 -10.83 11.89
C GLU A 7 -1.27 -9.70 11.16
N LYS A 8 -1.00 -8.44 11.52
CA LYS A 8 -1.59 -7.28 10.82
C LYS A 8 -1.13 -7.22 9.37
N ALA A 9 0.15 -7.42 9.08
CA ALA A 9 0.65 -7.40 7.71
C ALA A 9 0.06 -8.55 6.84
N ARG A 10 -0.14 -9.74 7.42
CA ARG A 10 -0.85 -10.85 6.75
C ARG A 10 -2.30 -10.49 6.44
N ARG A 11 -2.99 -9.84 7.38
CA ARG A 11 -4.38 -9.37 7.19
C ARG A 11 -4.49 -8.30 6.11
N VAL A 12 -3.52 -7.40 5.98
CA VAL A 12 -3.46 -6.43 4.87
C VAL A 12 -3.49 -7.15 3.53
N ILE A 13 -2.66 -8.18 3.34
CA ILE A 13 -2.60 -8.96 2.09
C ILE A 13 -3.90 -9.71 1.85
N LEU A 14 -4.49 -10.29 2.91
CA LEU A 14 -5.80 -10.93 2.85
C LEU A 14 -6.89 -9.96 2.39
N PHE A 15 -6.92 -8.74 2.93
CA PHE A 15 -7.88 -7.72 2.52
C PHE A 15 -7.61 -7.21 1.12
N ALA A 16 -6.35 -7.08 0.70
CA ALA A 16 -6.00 -6.75 -0.67
C ALA A 16 -6.57 -7.78 -1.66
N ARG A 17 -6.46 -9.08 -1.34
CA ARG A 17 -7.10 -10.14 -2.13
C ARG A 17 -8.62 -9.99 -2.17
N TYR A 18 -9.24 -9.69 -1.03
CA TYR A 18 -10.68 -9.45 -0.97
C TYR A 18 -11.10 -8.29 -1.87
N GLU A 19 -10.40 -7.15 -1.81
CA GLU A 19 -10.71 -6.00 -2.65
C GLU A 19 -10.53 -6.35 -4.13
N ALA A 20 -9.40 -6.95 -4.53
CA ALA A 20 -9.18 -7.38 -5.93
C ALA A 20 -10.34 -8.23 -6.48
N ALA A 21 -10.84 -9.19 -5.69
CA ALA A 21 -12.02 -9.98 -6.05
C ALA A 21 -13.30 -9.13 -6.18
N GLN A 22 -13.51 -8.14 -5.30
CA GLN A 22 -14.64 -7.20 -5.38
C GLN A 22 -14.58 -6.31 -6.63
N PHE A 23 -13.37 -5.91 -7.06
CA PHE A 23 -13.15 -5.17 -8.30
C PHE A 23 -13.22 -6.07 -9.56
N GLY A 24 -13.35 -7.39 -9.39
CA GLY A 24 -13.35 -8.37 -10.46
C GLY A 24 -11.99 -8.54 -11.14
N ARG A 25 -10.91 -8.26 -10.41
CA ARG A 25 -9.53 -8.33 -10.92
C ARG A 25 -9.00 -9.77 -10.81
N GLU A 26 -8.17 -10.14 -11.77
CA GLU A 26 -7.50 -11.44 -11.82
C GLU A 26 -6.16 -11.43 -11.05
N LEU A 27 -5.68 -10.24 -10.68
CA LEU A 27 -4.42 -10.03 -9.97
C LEU A 27 -4.61 -9.14 -8.75
N ILE A 28 -3.82 -9.39 -7.71
CA ILE A 28 -3.69 -8.47 -6.57
C ILE A 28 -2.70 -7.37 -6.97
N GLU A 29 -3.24 -6.23 -7.42
CA GLU A 29 -2.50 -5.02 -7.77
C GLU A 29 -2.24 -4.11 -6.54
N THR A 30 -1.36 -3.11 -6.71
CA THR A 30 -0.82 -2.29 -5.62
C THR A 30 -1.85 -1.43 -4.89
N GLU A 31 -2.89 -0.98 -5.58
CA GLU A 31 -4.03 -0.25 -5.02
C GLU A 31 -4.84 -1.09 -4.04
N HIS A 32 -4.93 -2.40 -4.28
CA HIS A 32 -5.59 -3.30 -3.35
C HIS A 32 -4.77 -3.46 -2.06
N LEU A 33 -3.43 -3.43 -2.15
CA LEU A 33 -2.57 -3.40 -0.97
C LEU A 33 -2.79 -2.11 -0.16
N VAL A 34 -2.95 -0.97 -0.82
CA VAL A 34 -3.29 0.31 -0.16
C VAL A 34 -4.65 0.24 0.53
N LEU A 35 -5.68 -0.31 -0.13
CA LEU A 35 -6.99 -0.52 0.49
C LEU A 35 -6.92 -1.49 1.68
N GLY A 36 -6.12 -2.55 1.57
CA GLY A 36 -5.86 -3.49 2.66
C GLY A 36 -5.19 -2.81 3.87
N LEU A 37 -4.22 -1.93 3.63
CA LEU A 37 -3.55 -1.12 4.67
C LEU A 37 -4.54 -0.23 5.40
N LEU A 38 -5.38 0.48 4.65
CA LEU A 38 -6.42 1.36 5.20
C LEU A 38 -7.43 0.61 6.06
N ARG A 39 -7.77 -0.62 5.65
CA ARG A 39 -8.75 -1.46 6.34
C ARG A 39 -8.22 -2.05 7.64
N GLU A 40 -7.01 -2.62 7.62
CA GLU A 40 -6.43 -3.30 8.78
C GLU A 40 -5.81 -2.31 9.78
N ASP A 41 -5.11 -1.28 9.31
CA ASP A 41 -4.32 -0.41 10.17
C ASP A 41 -4.84 1.03 10.22
N LYS A 42 -5.98 1.20 10.89
CA LYS A 42 -6.59 2.52 11.08
C LYS A 42 -5.68 3.52 11.79
N ALA A 43 -4.78 3.05 12.67
CA ALA A 43 -3.85 3.93 13.37
C ALA A 43 -2.76 4.45 12.44
N LEU A 44 -2.17 3.55 11.64
CA LEU A 44 -1.22 3.92 10.58
C LEU A 44 -1.87 4.85 9.56
N ALA A 45 -3.09 4.52 9.12
CA ALA A 45 -3.87 5.34 8.19
C ALA A 45 -4.15 6.75 8.73
N ARG A 46 -4.61 6.87 9.97
CA ARG A 46 -4.80 8.19 10.60
C ARG A 46 -3.49 8.97 10.71
N ARG A 47 -2.40 8.28 11.03
CA ARG A 47 -1.09 8.90 11.20
C ARG A 47 -0.51 9.38 9.88
N PHE A 48 -0.51 8.57 8.83
CA PHE A 48 0.24 8.84 7.60
C PHE A 48 -0.62 9.10 6.38
N LEU A 49 -1.91 8.79 6.40
CA LEU A 49 -2.81 8.97 5.26
C LEU A 49 -3.77 10.15 5.49
N GLN A 50 -3.47 11.07 6.42
CA GLN A 50 -4.16 12.37 6.61
C GLN A 50 -5.71 12.30 6.65
N GLY A 51 -6.29 11.23 7.22
CA GLY A 51 -7.75 11.07 7.26
C GLY A 51 -8.38 10.47 6.01
N ASN A 52 -7.57 10.06 5.02
CA ASN A 52 -8.03 9.21 3.93
C ASN A 52 -8.51 7.88 4.50
N THR A 53 -9.69 7.48 4.06
CA THR A 53 -10.32 6.23 4.47
C THR A 53 -10.60 5.38 3.24
N ILE A 54 -10.87 4.11 3.47
CA ILE A 54 -11.28 3.19 2.40
C ILE A 54 -12.51 3.70 1.64
N GLU A 55 -13.43 4.39 2.33
CA GLU A 55 -14.65 4.96 1.74
C GLU A 55 -14.36 6.09 0.75
N THR A 56 -13.26 6.81 0.93
CA THR A 56 -12.83 7.88 0.00
C THR A 56 -12.03 7.35 -1.17
N LEU A 57 -11.15 6.37 -0.94
CA LEU A 57 -10.20 5.86 -1.92
C LEU A 57 -10.80 4.83 -2.87
N ARG A 58 -11.72 4.00 -2.37
CA ARG A 58 -12.34 2.94 -3.17
C ARG A 58 -13.10 3.48 -4.39
N PRO A 59 -14.00 4.48 -4.27
CA PRO A 59 -14.71 5.01 -5.44
C PRO A 59 -13.78 5.64 -6.49
N GLU A 60 -12.68 6.27 -6.07
CA GLU A 60 -11.68 6.84 -6.98
C GLU A 60 -10.97 5.74 -7.79
N ILE A 61 -10.60 4.64 -7.14
CA ILE A 61 -10.01 3.48 -7.82
C ILE A 61 -11.05 2.83 -8.76
N GLU A 62 -12.31 2.74 -8.35
CA GLU A 62 -13.40 2.21 -9.19
C GLU A 62 -13.58 3.04 -10.47
N GLN A 63 -13.38 4.37 -10.41
CA GLN A 63 -13.49 5.25 -11.59
C GLN A 63 -12.30 5.16 -12.54
N GLN A 64 -11.11 4.83 -12.02
CA GLN A 64 -9.86 4.76 -12.79
C GLN A 64 -9.55 3.35 -13.32
N THR A 65 -10.32 2.35 -12.89
CA THR A 65 -10.14 0.94 -13.27
C THR A 65 -11.38 0.41 -13.99
N THR A 66 -11.19 -0.36 -15.06
CA THR A 66 -12.31 -1.08 -15.68
C THR A 66 -12.82 -2.15 -14.73
N LEU A 67 -13.99 -1.92 -14.13
CA LEU A 67 -14.67 -2.92 -13.31
C LEU A 67 -15.09 -4.11 -14.18
N ARG A 68 -14.73 -5.30 -13.74
CA ARG A 68 -15.34 -6.55 -14.21
C ARG A 68 -16.34 -7.01 -13.16
N GLY A 69 -17.34 -7.81 -13.55
CA GLY A 69 -18.29 -8.38 -12.59
C GLY A 69 -17.56 -9.04 -11.42
N LYS A 70 -18.12 -8.94 -10.20
CA LYS A 70 -17.51 -9.48 -8.98
C LYS A 70 -17.12 -10.94 -9.18
N VAL A 71 -15.88 -11.28 -8.83
CA VAL A 71 -15.37 -12.64 -8.91
C VAL A 71 -15.41 -13.28 -7.52
N SER A 72 -15.61 -14.61 -7.46
CA SER A 72 -15.60 -15.32 -6.18
C SER A 72 -14.27 -15.12 -5.45
N THR A 73 -14.33 -14.78 -4.16
CA THR A 73 -13.16 -14.69 -3.28
C THR A 73 -12.48 -16.04 -3.03
N SER A 74 -13.08 -17.15 -3.50
CA SER A 74 -12.52 -18.49 -3.42
C SER A 74 -11.44 -18.78 -4.47
N ILE A 75 -11.24 -17.88 -5.45
CA ILE A 75 -10.14 -17.99 -6.41
C ILE A 75 -8.86 -17.50 -5.74
N ASP A 76 -7.81 -18.31 -5.77
CA ASP A 76 -6.50 -17.87 -5.32
C ASP A 76 -5.92 -16.89 -6.35
N LEU A 77 -6.00 -15.59 -6.04
CA LEU A 77 -5.54 -14.52 -6.92
C LEU A 77 -4.02 -14.32 -6.74
N PRO A 78 -3.21 -14.48 -7.79
CA PRO A 78 -1.79 -14.20 -7.70
C PRO A 78 -1.52 -12.69 -7.58
N LEU A 79 -0.36 -12.34 -7.03
CA LEU A 79 0.13 -10.96 -6.99
C LEU A 79 0.59 -10.53 -8.39
N SER A 80 0.29 -9.28 -8.74
CA SER A 80 0.96 -8.61 -9.87
C SER A 80 2.47 -8.51 -9.66
N ASP A 81 3.24 -8.26 -10.72
CA ASP A 81 4.68 -8.13 -10.59
C ASP A 81 5.07 -6.88 -9.80
N GLU A 82 4.31 -5.78 -9.93
CA GLU A 82 4.41 -4.60 -9.06
C GLU A 82 4.21 -4.97 -7.59
N SER A 83 3.14 -5.72 -7.27
CA SER A 83 2.86 -6.12 -5.89
C SER A 83 3.95 -7.04 -5.33
N LYS A 84 4.53 -7.93 -6.13
CA LYS A 84 5.68 -8.75 -5.70
C LYS A 84 6.89 -7.88 -5.36
N ARG A 85 7.18 -6.86 -6.18
CA ARG A 85 8.25 -5.88 -5.91
C ARG A 85 7.98 -5.09 -4.64
N VAL A 86 6.74 -4.64 -4.43
CA VAL A 86 6.31 -3.97 -3.18
C VAL A 86 6.59 -4.85 -1.96
N LEU A 87 6.27 -6.14 -2.00
CA LEU A 87 6.55 -7.06 -0.89
C LEU A 87 8.05 -7.29 -0.68
N ALA A 88 8.83 -7.36 -1.76
CA ALA A 88 10.29 -7.45 -1.67
C ALA A 88 10.89 -6.20 -1.02
N TYR A 89 10.47 -5.01 -1.47
CA TYR A 89 10.87 -3.75 -0.84
C TYR A 89 10.44 -3.67 0.61
N SER A 90 9.27 -4.18 0.98
CA SER A 90 8.84 -4.23 2.37
C SER A 90 9.78 -5.06 3.25
N ALA A 91 10.30 -6.17 2.73
CA ALA A 91 11.28 -6.98 3.42
C ALA A 91 12.63 -6.25 3.57
N GLU A 92 13.10 -5.61 2.50
CA GLU A 92 14.32 -4.79 2.52
C GLU A 92 14.22 -3.62 3.51
N GLU A 93 13.06 -2.96 3.61
CA GLU A 93 12.86 -1.87 4.56
C GLU A 93 12.85 -2.38 6.01
N ALA A 94 12.29 -3.57 6.27
CA ALA A 94 12.39 -4.18 7.59
C ALA A 94 13.84 -4.48 7.96
N GLU A 95 14.64 -5.02 7.03
CA GLU A 95 16.07 -5.29 7.23
C GLU A 95 16.87 -4.00 7.42
N ARG A 96 16.62 -2.98 6.61
CA ARG A 96 17.25 -1.66 6.72
C ARG A 96 16.99 -1.00 8.06
N LEU A 97 15.82 -1.23 8.66
CA LEU A 97 15.44 -0.72 9.97
C LEU A 97 15.83 -1.67 11.13
N ASN A 98 16.53 -2.78 10.84
CA ASN A 98 16.88 -3.83 11.80
C ASN A 98 15.65 -4.41 12.52
N HIS A 99 14.52 -4.51 11.83
CA HIS A 99 13.30 -5.13 12.31
C HIS A 99 13.22 -6.60 11.87
N ASN A 100 13.07 -7.50 12.84
CA ASN A 100 12.97 -8.95 12.58
C ASN A 100 11.67 -9.36 11.86
N HIS A 101 10.63 -8.51 11.93
CA HIS A 101 9.31 -8.77 11.37
C HIS A 101 8.85 -7.68 10.40
N ILE A 102 8.12 -8.10 9.37
CA ILE A 102 7.53 -7.21 8.36
C ILE A 102 6.13 -6.79 8.83
N GLY A 103 6.07 -5.60 9.42
CA GLY A 103 4.84 -4.87 9.80
C GLY A 103 4.19 -4.07 8.67
N THR A 104 3.07 -3.40 8.99
CA THR A 104 2.26 -2.59 8.07
C THR A 104 2.97 -1.31 7.63
N GLU A 105 3.84 -0.76 8.46
CA GLU A 105 4.73 0.36 8.13
C GLU A 105 5.67 0.01 6.96
N HIS A 106 6.22 -1.21 6.97
CA HIS A 106 7.12 -1.66 5.92
C HIS A 106 6.37 -1.91 4.62
N LEU A 107 5.14 -2.41 4.69
CA LEU A 107 4.26 -2.51 3.52
C LEU A 107 3.98 -1.13 2.90
N LEU A 108 3.69 -0.13 3.72
CA LEU A 108 3.50 1.24 3.26
C LEU A 108 4.78 1.79 2.59
N LEU A 109 5.94 1.59 3.22
CA LEU A 109 7.23 1.99 2.64
C LEU A 109 7.51 1.26 1.32
N GLY A 110 7.20 -0.04 1.23
CA GLY A 110 7.35 -0.84 0.03
C GLY A 110 6.50 -0.33 -1.14
N VAL A 111 5.25 0.08 -0.87
CA VAL A 111 4.38 0.71 -1.88
C VAL A 111 5.02 2.00 -2.38
N LEU A 112 5.45 2.87 -1.46
CA LEU A 112 6.02 4.17 -1.81
C LEU A 112 7.37 4.07 -2.54
N ARG A 113 8.12 2.98 -2.30
CA ARG A 113 9.40 2.71 -2.98
C ARG A 113 9.23 2.22 -4.43
N GLU A 114 8.11 1.61 -4.76
CA GLU A 114 7.72 1.34 -6.16
C GLU A 114 7.05 2.59 -6.76
N GLU A 115 7.85 3.63 -7.03
CA GLU A 115 7.38 4.97 -7.41
C GLU A 115 6.42 5.01 -8.62
N LYS A 116 6.53 4.03 -9.52
CA LYS A 116 5.75 3.95 -10.77
C LYS A 116 4.42 3.23 -10.62
N CYS A 117 4.17 2.52 -9.51
CA CYS A 117 2.92 1.79 -9.36
C CYS A 117 1.73 2.70 -9.07
N PHE A 118 0.53 2.19 -9.32
CA PHE A 118 -0.69 2.93 -9.07
C PHE A 118 -0.91 3.24 -7.58
N GLY A 119 -0.57 2.31 -6.69
CA GLY A 119 -0.60 2.51 -5.24
C GLY A 119 0.27 3.69 -4.77
N ALA A 120 1.50 3.81 -5.29
CA ALA A 120 2.38 4.93 -4.98
C ALA A 120 1.79 6.26 -5.46
N ARG A 121 1.24 6.30 -6.68
CA ARG A 121 0.59 7.51 -7.22
C ARG A 121 -0.63 7.93 -6.38
N LEU A 122 -1.45 6.98 -5.94
CA LEU A 122 -2.60 7.23 -5.06
C LEU A 122 -2.16 7.87 -3.73
N LEU A 123 -1.09 7.35 -3.13
CA LEU A 123 -0.52 7.86 -1.88
C LEU A 123 0.15 9.24 -2.07
N ASN A 124 0.91 9.42 -3.15
CA ASN A 124 1.58 10.67 -3.48
C ASN A 124 0.57 11.80 -3.73
N ALA A 125 -0.53 11.52 -4.45
CA ALA A 125 -1.62 12.47 -4.67
C ALA A 125 -2.25 12.98 -3.35
N ARG A 126 -2.03 12.28 -2.24
CA ARG A 126 -2.51 12.59 -0.89
C ARG A 126 -1.42 13.13 0.03
N GLY A 127 -0.29 13.55 -0.53
CA GLY A 127 0.83 14.14 0.21
C GLY A 127 1.66 13.13 1.01
N VAL A 128 1.49 11.83 0.75
CA VAL A 128 2.24 10.76 1.40
C VAL A 128 3.38 10.36 0.47
N THR A 129 4.58 10.83 0.79
CA THR A 129 5.75 10.67 -0.09
C THR A 129 6.94 10.12 0.70
N LEU A 130 7.77 9.35 0.02
CA LEU A 130 9.04 8.87 0.55
C LEU A 130 10.09 10.00 0.40
N GLU A 131 10.60 10.56 1.49
CA GLU A 131 11.71 11.52 1.40
C GLU A 131 13.04 10.77 1.42
N LYS A 132 13.85 10.97 0.38
CA LYS A 132 15.22 10.45 0.34
C LYS A 132 16.11 11.39 1.17
N THR A 133 16.42 11.01 2.39
CA THR A 133 17.37 11.77 3.21
C THR A 133 18.80 11.58 2.66
N PRO A 134 19.55 12.65 2.32
CA PRO A 134 20.94 12.52 1.91
C PRO A 134 21.82 12.13 3.10
N GLY A 135 22.39 10.92 3.09
CA GLY A 135 23.29 10.42 4.13
C GLY A 135 23.89 9.05 3.76
N PRO A 136 25.01 8.63 4.38
CA PRO A 136 25.70 7.37 4.03
C PRO A 136 24.85 6.13 4.36
N SER A 137 23.84 6.28 5.21
CA SER A 137 22.71 5.35 5.31
C SER A 137 21.52 6.04 4.65
N THR A 138 21.10 5.55 3.49
CA THR A 138 19.87 5.97 2.78
C THR A 138 18.64 5.63 3.61
N ALA A 139 18.45 6.35 4.71
CA ALA A 139 17.28 6.22 5.55
C ALA A 139 16.13 6.93 4.85
N PHE A 140 15.11 6.20 4.45
CA PHE A 140 13.85 6.78 4.03
C PHE A 140 13.01 7.10 5.26
N SER A 141 12.56 8.36 5.34
CA SER A 141 11.61 8.80 6.35
C SER A 141 10.28 9.11 5.66
N LEU A 142 9.17 8.68 6.26
CA LEU A 142 7.84 9.05 5.81
C LEU A 142 7.59 10.50 6.21
N ARG A 143 7.51 11.41 5.22
CA ARG A 143 6.96 12.75 5.45
C ARG A 143 5.50 12.80 5.05
N LEU A 144 4.72 13.46 5.91
CA LEU A 144 3.43 14.02 5.55
C LEU A 144 3.70 15.40 4.98
N THR A 145 3.71 15.51 3.66
CA THR A 145 3.69 16.84 3.06
C THR A 145 2.26 17.32 3.19
N SER A 146 1.99 18.23 4.13
CA SER A 146 0.73 18.98 4.13
C SER A 146 0.67 19.67 2.77
N LEU A 147 -0.28 19.27 1.92
CA LEU A 147 -0.57 19.98 0.69
C LEU A 147 -0.81 21.44 1.10
N ARG A 148 0.17 22.32 0.87
CA ARG A 148 -0.13 23.73 0.72
C ARG A 148 -1.09 23.77 -0.46
N MET A 149 -2.33 24.12 -0.17
CA MET A 149 -3.27 24.57 -1.16
C MET A 149 -2.58 25.66 -1.97
N THR A 150 -2.24 25.35 -3.21
CA THR A 150 -2.14 26.34 -4.28
C THR A 150 -3.14 25.92 -5.33
N ASN A 151 -4.40 26.27 -5.07
CA ASN A 151 -5.37 26.59 -6.11
C ASN A 151 -5.68 28.09 -5.96
N CYS A 152 -5.66 28.77 -7.11
CA CYS A 152 -5.79 30.21 -7.38
C CYS A 152 -4.48 31.00 -7.43
#